data_AF-G3B2P2-F1
#
_entry.id   AF-G3B2P2-F1
#
_cell.length_a   1.000
_cell.length_b   1.000
_cell.length_c   1.000
_cell.angle_alpha   90.00
_cell.angle_beta   90.00
_cell.angle_gamma   90.00
#
_symmetry.space_group_name_H-M   'P 1'
#
loop_
_entity.id
_entity.type
_entity.pdbx_description
1 polymer ?
#
loop_
_entity_poly.entity_id
_entity_poly.type
_entity_poly.pdbx_seq_one_letter_code
_entity_poly.pdbx_strand_id
1 'polypeptide(L)'
;MLRFIRSKSISSISKQLVTGEVPITKALLENSLENQDFHELKSILKANSKLLTTPVKNELCNLIPNDFSIYYLLKDHVFTNEQLANLIKHNPERVDTSWELFHRHGNGHNDSVSQELITKLIREPSTGDWAKVLYLYHQLSNPGSVREVVFNKLTEASPQLLPYFDFPASFLTEKIKNLDGILFFIVFSQLLGTNVELEYYPKAIDNFIELEENPEFVQSYKRLAKTDISFQDHSLKDIVDYIETNKLDTDQRPESLLIRLKLMELYGMEFKDFETLLKKFHHYQAHADFGVEFIQNIISQAYCLKAFEEKNKDIFPIVDALLLENIPIKLLQSMILSSSVLGTERPLEIYNKYIQEVSAKPNEYTGRSPFGLLNESIILAFLYNNDRDFAHIIFDKVSMSGKLSESEVAIIKKVFKVYGDAFEEEDRWESAQPKLHSYIAGVIRDL
;
A
#
# COMPACT_ATOMS: atom_id res chain seq x y z
N MET A 1 42.29 -51.46 14.18
CA MET A 1 42.28 -51.50 12.70
C MET A 1 41.46 -50.34 12.11
N LEU A 2 40.19 -50.14 12.53
CA LEU A 2 39.35 -49.01 12.10
C LEU A 2 39.99 -47.61 12.29
N ARG A 3 40.58 -47.31 13.47
CA ARG A 3 41.30 -46.04 13.69
C ARG A 3 42.52 -45.82 12.78
N PHE A 4 43.18 -46.90 12.36
CA PHE A 4 44.39 -46.83 11.51
C PHE A 4 44.06 -46.67 10.02
N ILE A 5 42.88 -47.14 9.61
CA ILE A 5 42.29 -46.86 8.30
C ILE A 5 41.74 -45.41 8.28
N ARG A 6 41.12 -44.95 9.39
CA ARG A 6 40.65 -43.56 9.56
C ARG A 6 41.79 -42.52 9.51
N SER A 7 42.92 -42.74 10.19
CA SER A 7 44.06 -41.80 10.16
C SER A 7 44.72 -41.70 8.77
N LYS A 8 44.73 -42.80 8.00
CA LYS A 8 45.19 -42.78 6.60
C LYS A 8 44.24 -41.99 5.72
N SER A 9 42.92 -42.13 5.90
CA SER A 9 41.91 -41.36 5.18
C SER A 9 42.09 -39.85 5.43
N ILE A 10 42.25 -39.44 6.69
CA ILE A 10 42.41 -38.02 7.05
C ILE A 10 43.75 -37.43 6.57
N SER A 11 44.86 -38.18 6.65
CA SER A 11 46.15 -37.72 6.06
C SER A 11 46.11 -37.65 4.54
N SER A 12 45.33 -38.55 3.90
CA SER A 12 45.11 -38.57 2.46
C SER A 12 44.28 -37.36 2.05
N ILE A 13 43.24 -37.02 2.82
CA ILE A 13 42.42 -35.82 2.67
C ILE A 13 43.28 -34.57 2.84
N SER A 14 44.20 -34.51 3.82
CA SER A 14 45.12 -33.38 3.98
C SER A 14 46.05 -33.19 2.77
N LYS A 15 46.53 -34.28 2.15
CA LYS A 15 47.31 -34.19 0.90
C LYS A 15 46.45 -33.78 -0.29
N GLN A 16 45.25 -34.35 -0.42
CA GLN A 16 44.30 -34.05 -1.50
C GLN A 16 43.75 -32.62 -1.41
N LEU A 17 43.61 -32.06 -0.21
CA LEU A 17 43.26 -30.65 0.04
C LEU A 17 44.30 -29.68 -0.52
N VAL A 18 45.58 -30.08 -0.50
CA VAL A 18 46.70 -29.28 -1.01
C VAL A 18 46.88 -29.45 -2.52
N THR A 19 46.63 -30.65 -3.06
CA THR A 19 46.81 -30.92 -4.50
C THR A 19 45.57 -30.64 -5.36
N GLY A 20 44.37 -30.58 -4.77
CA GLY A 20 43.11 -30.34 -5.48
C GLY A 20 42.64 -31.50 -6.37
N GLU A 21 43.21 -32.70 -6.20
CA GLU A 21 43.08 -33.81 -7.17
C GLU A 21 41.86 -34.71 -6.96
N VAL A 22 41.05 -34.54 -5.90
CA VAL A 22 39.89 -35.42 -5.61
C VAL A 22 38.69 -34.62 -5.07
N PRO A 23 37.44 -34.94 -5.47
CA PRO A 23 36.25 -34.37 -4.85
C PRO A 23 36.14 -34.81 -3.39
N ILE A 24 36.47 -33.90 -2.48
CA ILE A 24 36.39 -34.05 -1.02
C ILE A 24 34.97 -34.43 -0.60
N THR A 25 33.96 -33.84 -1.24
CA THR A 25 32.54 -34.14 -1.00
C THR A 25 32.18 -35.59 -1.26
N LYS A 26 32.69 -36.21 -2.33
CA LYS A 26 32.42 -37.63 -2.62
C LYS A 26 33.05 -38.53 -1.57
N ALA A 27 34.30 -38.25 -1.17
CA ALA A 27 34.98 -38.98 -0.12
C ALA A 27 34.36 -38.79 1.28
N LEU A 28 33.75 -37.63 1.56
CA LEU A 28 33.10 -37.31 2.83
C LEU A 28 31.66 -37.84 2.91
N LEU A 29 30.90 -37.78 1.81
CA LEU A 29 29.51 -38.25 1.74
C LEU A 29 29.41 -39.79 1.65
N GLU A 30 30.33 -40.44 0.93
CA GLU A 30 30.35 -41.91 0.82
C GLU A 30 30.75 -42.62 2.13
N ASN A 31 31.35 -41.89 3.09
CA ASN A 31 31.87 -42.47 4.33
C ASN A 31 31.04 -42.18 5.59
N SER A 32 29.88 -41.52 5.47
CA SER A 32 28.97 -41.21 6.60
C SER A 32 29.72 -40.79 7.88
N LEU A 33 30.31 -39.60 7.85
CA LEU A 33 31.19 -39.10 8.93
C LEU A 33 30.46 -39.08 10.28
N GLU A 34 31.09 -39.69 11.29
CA GLU A 34 30.67 -39.52 12.69
C GLU A 34 31.06 -38.11 13.18
N ASN A 35 30.37 -37.57 14.19
CA ASN A 35 30.66 -36.22 14.75
C ASN A 35 32.14 -35.99 15.13
N GLN A 36 32.88 -37.05 15.51
CA GLN A 36 34.31 -36.96 15.80
C GLN A 36 35.17 -36.71 14.56
N ASP A 37 34.82 -37.32 13.42
CA ASP A 37 35.57 -37.16 12.17
C ASP A 37 35.42 -35.73 11.61
N PHE A 38 34.26 -35.11 11.86
CA PHE A 38 33.99 -33.72 11.48
C PHE A 38 34.85 -32.72 12.26
N HIS A 39 35.09 -32.98 13.55
CA HIS A 39 35.93 -32.13 14.39
C HIS A 39 37.41 -32.18 13.97
N GLU A 40 37.90 -33.37 13.57
CA GLU A 40 39.26 -33.54 13.07
C GLU A 40 39.42 -32.85 11.70
N LEU A 41 38.47 -33.04 10.79
CA LEU A 41 38.42 -32.33 9.50
C LEU A 41 38.46 -30.81 9.68
N LYS A 42 37.64 -30.26 10.57
CA LYS A 42 37.59 -28.83 10.86
C LYS A 42 38.92 -28.29 11.38
N SER A 43 39.63 -29.06 12.21
CA SER A 43 40.96 -28.67 12.69
C SER A 43 41.97 -28.57 11.56
N ILE A 44 41.92 -29.49 10.59
CA ILE A 44 42.78 -29.53 9.41
C ILE A 44 42.45 -28.38 8.47
N LEU A 45 41.15 -28.15 8.19
CA LEU A 45 40.71 -27.05 7.34
C LEU A 45 41.09 -25.69 7.95
N LYS A 46 40.97 -25.53 9.26
CA LYS A 46 41.38 -24.29 9.96
C LYS A 46 42.89 -24.06 9.88
N ALA A 47 43.70 -25.11 10.03
CA ALA A 47 45.15 -25.01 9.90
C ALA A 47 45.60 -24.66 8.48
N ASN A 48 44.80 -25.00 7.47
CA ASN A 48 45.13 -24.84 6.04
C ASN A 48 44.24 -23.84 5.31
N SER A 49 43.50 -22.97 6.00
CA SER A 49 42.46 -22.12 5.40
C SER A 49 42.97 -21.24 4.24
N LYS A 50 44.22 -20.76 4.33
CA LYS A 50 44.88 -19.97 3.28
C LYS A 50 45.26 -20.76 2.03
N LEU A 51 45.32 -22.08 2.13
CA LEU A 51 45.74 -22.98 1.04
C LEU A 51 44.54 -23.60 0.30
N LEU A 52 43.30 -23.32 0.74
CA LEU A 52 42.10 -23.87 0.12
C LEU A 52 41.88 -23.26 -1.28
N THR A 53 41.89 -24.12 -2.29
CA THR A 53 41.61 -23.74 -3.68
C THR A 53 40.11 -23.48 -3.90
N THR A 54 39.74 -22.75 -4.95
CA THR A 54 38.33 -22.46 -5.28
C THR A 54 37.46 -23.73 -5.45
N PRO A 55 37.90 -24.81 -6.14
CA PRO A 55 37.13 -26.04 -6.24
C PRO A 55 36.84 -26.68 -4.87
N VAL A 56 37.84 -26.68 -3.98
CA VAL A 56 37.68 -27.18 -2.61
C VAL A 56 36.69 -26.33 -1.83
N LYS A 57 36.78 -25.00 -1.93
CA LYS A 57 35.82 -24.08 -1.27
C LYS A 57 34.39 -24.31 -1.76
N ASN A 58 34.18 -24.50 -3.06
CA ASN A 58 32.88 -24.80 -3.64
C ASN A 58 32.27 -26.08 -3.07
N GLU A 59 33.09 -27.11 -2.87
CA GLU A 59 32.66 -28.36 -2.26
C GLU A 59 32.34 -28.23 -0.77
N LEU A 60 33.11 -27.43 -0.03
CA LEU A 60 32.86 -27.16 1.38
C LEU A 60 31.53 -26.44 1.60
N CYS A 61 31.04 -25.64 0.64
CA CYS A 61 29.71 -25.03 0.71
C CYS A 61 28.59 -26.06 0.87
N ASN A 62 28.75 -27.28 0.33
CA ASN A 62 27.76 -28.35 0.44
C ASN A 62 27.67 -28.95 1.86
N LEU A 63 28.66 -28.67 2.72
CA LEU A 63 28.71 -29.16 4.10
C LEU A 63 28.11 -28.17 5.12
N ILE A 64 27.80 -26.95 4.70
CA ILE A 64 27.20 -25.91 5.55
C ILE A 64 25.90 -26.38 6.25
N PRO A 65 24.99 -27.14 5.61
CA PRO A 65 23.79 -27.66 6.28
C PRO A 65 24.11 -28.55 7.49
N ASN A 66 25.26 -29.22 7.48
CA ASN A 66 25.68 -30.12 8.57
C ASN A 66 26.42 -29.38 9.68
N ASP A 67 27.23 -28.38 9.33
CA ASP A 67 27.94 -27.53 10.30
C ASP A 67 28.17 -26.13 9.72
N PHE A 68 27.39 -25.17 10.22
CA PHE A 68 27.47 -23.78 9.80
C PHE A 68 28.83 -23.13 10.09
N SER A 69 29.62 -23.66 11.02
CA SER A 69 30.93 -23.08 11.34
C SER A 69 31.94 -23.15 10.18
N ILE A 70 31.67 -23.99 9.17
CA ILE A 70 32.43 -24.05 7.92
C ILE A 70 32.39 -22.69 7.20
N TYR A 71 31.30 -21.92 7.32
CA TYR A 71 31.18 -20.58 6.75
C TYR A 71 32.34 -19.66 7.17
N TYR A 72 32.80 -19.74 8.42
CA TYR A 72 33.90 -18.90 8.90
C TYR A 72 35.26 -19.22 8.26
N LEU A 73 35.40 -20.40 7.65
CA LEU A 73 36.56 -20.76 6.84
C LEU A 73 36.44 -20.26 5.39
N LEU A 74 35.21 -19.88 4.99
CA LEU A 74 34.83 -19.48 3.64
C LEU A 74 34.42 -17.99 3.56
N LYS A 75 34.72 -17.18 4.59
CA LYS A 75 34.24 -15.78 4.67
C LYS A 75 34.69 -14.91 3.48
N ASP A 76 35.83 -15.22 2.88
CA ASP A 76 36.37 -14.51 1.70
C ASP A 76 36.04 -15.22 0.37
N HIS A 77 35.16 -16.22 0.39
CA HIS A 77 34.74 -16.95 -0.80
C HIS A 77 33.64 -16.18 -1.54
N VAL A 78 33.69 -16.18 -2.87
CA VAL A 78 32.63 -15.65 -3.72
C VAL A 78 31.59 -16.75 -3.93
N PHE A 79 30.44 -16.60 -3.28
CA PHE A 79 29.35 -17.58 -3.35
C PHE A 79 28.55 -17.41 -4.65
N THR A 80 28.17 -18.53 -5.27
CA THR A 80 27.11 -18.52 -6.29
C THR A 80 25.75 -18.27 -5.63
N ASN A 81 24.75 -17.88 -6.42
CA ASN A 81 23.39 -17.65 -5.90
C ASN A 81 22.80 -18.89 -5.21
N GLU A 82 23.04 -20.09 -5.74
CA GLU A 82 22.60 -21.34 -5.11
C GLU A 82 23.30 -21.58 -3.76
N GLN A 83 24.62 -21.36 -3.70
CA GLN A 83 25.38 -21.51 -2.46
C GLN A 83 24.97 -20.46 -1.42
N LEU A 84 24.72 -19.22 -1.85
CA LEU A 84 24.27 -18.15 -0.96
C LEU A 84 22.86 -18.40 -0.42
N ALA A 85 21.92 -18.84 -1.26
CA ALA A 85 20.59 -19.25 -0.79
C ALA A 85 20.70 -20.38 0.23
N ASN A 86 21.54 -21.39 -0.04
CA ASN A 86 21.78 -22.49 0.90
C ASN A 86 22.42 -22.03 2.23
N LEU A 87 23.33 -21.05 2.16
CA LEU A 87 23.95 -20.42 3.32
C LEU A 87 22.90 -19.68 4.18
N ILE A 88 22.04 -18.87 3.56
CA ILE A 88 20.96 -18.14 4.24
C ILE A 88 19.98 -19.10 4.91
N LYS A 89 19.54 -20.13 4.18
CA LYS A 89 18.61 -21.17 4.68
C LYS A 89 19.05 -21.78 6.00
N HIS A 90 20.33 -22.17 6.05
CA HIS A 90 20.91 -22.90 7.18
C HIS A 90 21.59 -22.01 8.23
N ASN A 91 21.48 -20.67 8.10
CA ASN A 91 22.05 -19.75 9.08
C ASN A 91 21.34 -19.90 10.44
N PRO A 92 22.07 -20.19 11.53
CA PRO A 92 21.51 -20.24 12.88
C PRO A 92 21.35 -18.85 13.53
N GLU A 93 21.82 -17.78 12.90
CA GLU A 93 21.62 -16.38 13.32
C GLU A 93 22.23 -16.00 14.68
N ARG A 94 23.20 -16.80 15.16
CA ARG A 94 23.86 -16.56 16.46
C ARG A 94 24.96 -15.50 16.44
N VAL A 95 25.56 -15.26 15.27
CA VAL A 95 26.76 -14.43 15.12
C VAL A 95 26.58 -13.43 13.99
N ASP A 96 26.17 -13.91 12.81
CA ASP A 96 25.78 -13.07 11.67
C ASP A 96 24.30 -13.33 11.38
N THR A 97 23.51 -12.27 11.20
CA THR A 97 22.13 -12.37 10.72
C THR A 97 22.09 -12.75 9.24
N SER A 98 21.00 -13.37 8.78
CA SER A 98 20.86 -13.74 7.37
C SER A 98 20.90 -12.51 6.45
N TRP A 99 20.45 -11.36 6.95
CA TRP A 99 20.54 -10.06 6.28
C TRP A 99 21.99 -9.56 6.13
N GLU A 100 22.82 -9.71 7.17
CA GLU A 100 24.25 -9.37 7.09
C GLU A 100 25.01 -10.27 6.12
N LEU A 101 24.67 -11.57 6.06
CA LEU A 101 25.23 -12.49 5.08
C LEU A 101 24.85 -12.10 3.66
N PHE A 102 23.59 -11.71 3.46
CA PHE A 102 23.10 -11.21 2.18
C PHE A 102 23.81 -9.93 1.74
N HIS A 103 23.97 -8.93 2.60
CA HIS A 103 24.72 -7.72 2.24
C HIS A 103 26.20 -7.99 1.94
N ARG A 104 26.81 -8.94 2.65
CA ARG A 104 28.22 -9.26 2.48
C ARG A 104 28.50 -9.99 1.17
N HIS A 105 27.59 -10.89 0.76
CA HIS A 105 27.83 -11.83 -0.34
C HIS A 105 26.87 -11.69 -1.54
N GLY A 106 25.81 -10.90 -1.41
CA GLY A 106 24.68 -10.83 -2.35
C GLY A 106 24.84 -9.87 -3.53
N ASN A 107 26.05 -9.46 -3.90
CA ASN A 107 26.24 -8.65 -5.10
C ASN A 107 25.81 -9.44 -6.35
N GLY A 108 24.75 -8.98 -7.05
CA GLY A 108 24.20 -9.67 -8.23
C GLY A 108 23.32 -10.90 -7.90
N HIS A 109 22.70 -10.92 -6.72
CA HIS A 109 21.79 -11.98 -6.31
C HIS A 109 20.56 -12.10 -7.23
N ASN A 110 19.97 -13.29 -7.28
CA ASN A 110 18.72 -13.56 -8.01
C ASN A 110 17.54 -13.78 -7.05
N ASP A 111 16.35 -13.93 -7.63
CA ASP A 111 15.10 -14.19 -6.90
C ASP A 111 15.19 -15.32 -5.87
N SER A 112 15.97 -16.39 -6.14
CA SER A 112 16.10 -17.53 -5.23
C SER A 112 16.69 -17.13 -3.87
N VAL A 113 17.74 -16.30 -3.89
CA VAL A 113 18.38 -15.79 -2.67
C VAL A 113 17.40 -14.91 -1.88
N SER A 114 16.71 -14.00 -2.57
CA SER A 114 15.73 -13.11 -1.96
C SER A 114 14.55 -13.87 -1.36
N GLN A 115 14.06 -14.92 -2.03
CA GLN A 115 12.96 -15.75 -1.54
C GLN A 115 13.33 -16.51 -0.27
N GLU A 116 14.54 -17.07 -0.20
CA GLU A 116 14.99 -17.77 1.01
C GLU A 116 15.19 -16.78 2.17
N LEU A 117 15.72 -15.58 1.88
CA LEU A 117 15.89 -14.53 2.88
C LEU A 117 14.54 -14.02 3.41
N ILE A 118 13.55 -13.78 2.53
CA ILE A 118 12.18 -13.47 2.92
C ILE A 118 11.63 -14.56 3.83
N THR A 119 11.74 -15.83 3.42
CA THR A 119 11.26 -16.99 4.19
C THR A 119 11.89 -17.05 5.58
N LYS A 120 13.16 -16.64 5.70
CA LYS A 120 13.86 -16.58 6.98
C LYS A 120 13.34 -15.44 7.86
N LEU A 121 13.26 -14.22 7.30
CA LEU A 121 12.83 -13.01 8.01
C LEU A 121 11.39 -13.10 8.53
N ILE A 122 10.50 -13.81 7.83
CA ILE A 122 9.09 -13.93 8.22
C ILE A 122 8.81 -15.04 9.26
N ARG A 123 9.78 -15.88 9.64
CA ARG A 123 9.56 -16.94 10.65
C ARG A 123 9.28 -16.36 12.04
N GLU A 124 10.09 -15.39 12.45
CA GLU A 124 9.98 -14.68 13.73
C GLU A 124 10.21 -13.18 13.49
N PRO A 125 9.27 -12.50 12.80
CA PRO A 125 9.51 -11.15 12.32
C PRO A 125 9.56 -10.16 13.48
N SER A 126 10.66 -9.42 13.59
CA SER A 126 10.68 -8.17 14.34
C SER A 126 10.11 -7.03 13.47
N THR A 127 9.74 -5.91 14.09
CA THR A 127 9.23 -4.73 13.38
C THR A 127 10.17 -4.26 12.25
N GLY A 128 11.49 -4.35 12.46
CA GLY A 128 12.51 -3.98 11.47
C GLY A 128 12.68 -4.99 10.32
N ASP A 129 12.16 -6.21 10.47
CA ASP A 129 12.29 -7.25 9.43
C ASP A 129 11.23 -7.08 8.33
N TRP A 130 10.07 -6.51 8.63
CA TRP A 130 9.05 -6.24 7.62
C TRP A 130 9.49 -5.24 6.56
N ALA A 131 10.26 -4.22 6.93
CA ALA A 131 10.85 -3.28 5.97
C ALA A 131 11.80 -3.98 4.99
N LYS A 132 12.60 -4.92 5.49
CA LYS A 132 13.51 -5.75 4.69
C LYS A 132 12.75 -6.70 3.77
N VAL A 133 11.69 -7.35 4.29
CA VAL A 133 10.82 -8.25 3.52
C VAL A 133 10.14 -7.49 2.39
N LEU A 134 9.61 -6.30 2.67
CA LEU A 134 8.97 -5.43 1.68
C LEU A 134 9.96 -5.05 0.58
N TYR A 135 11.17 -4.61 0.95
CA TYR A 135 12.23 -4.30 -0.02
C TYR A 135 12.53 -5.48 -0.93
N LEU A 136 12.78 -6.67 -0.36
CA LEU A 136 13.09 -7.87 -1.15
C LEU A 136 11.93 -8.32 -2.02
N TYR A 137 10.69 -8.26 -1.51
CA TYR A 137 9.50 -8.69 -2.22
C TYR A 137 9.30 -7.91 -3.52
N HIS A 138 9.51 -6.59 -3.47
CA HIS A 138 9.42 -5.70 -4.64
C HIS A 138 10.56 -5.86 -5.65
N GLN A 139 11.68 -6.48 -5.26
CA GLN A 139 12.78 -6.82 -6.17
C GLN A 139 12.58 -8.17 -6.87
N LEU A 140 11.60 -8.98 -6.46
CA LEU A 140 11.36 -10.28 -7.08
C LEU A 140 10.74 -10.11 -8.48
N SER A 141 11.33 -10.80 -9.46
CA SER A 141 10.75 -10.91 -10.80
C SER A 141 9.43 -11.68 -10.78
N ASN A 142 9.32 -12.68 -9.89
CA ASN A 142 8.07 -13.41 -9.64
C ASN A 142 7.84 -13.65 -8.14
N PRO A 143 7.02 -12.82 -7.47
CA PRO A 143 6.71 -12.98 -6.05
C PRO A 143 5.84 -14.20 -5.72
N GLY A 144 5.31 -14.91 -6.73
CA GLY A 144 4.30 -15.96 -6.55
C GLY A 144 4.69 -17.09 -5.61
N SER A 145 5.98 -17.43 -5.51
CA SER A 145 6.47 -18.51 -4.64
C SER A 145 6.46 -18.17 -3.15
N VAL A 146 6.56 -16.88 -2.79
CA VAL A 146 6.56 -16.41 -1.39
C VAL A 146 5.28 -15.69 -1.01
N ARG A 147 4.45 -15.31 -1.99
CA ARG A 147 3.22 -14.53 -1.82
C ARG A 147 2.30 -15.07 -0.73
N GLU A 148 2.00 -16.36 -0.78
CA GLU A 148 1.11 -17.02 0.18
C GLU A 148 1.67 -16.93 1.61
N VAL A 149 2.96 -17.20 1.77
CA VAL A 149 3.61 -17.23 3.09
C VAL A 149 3.70 -15.81 3.66
N VAL A 150 4.05 -14.83 2.83
CA VAL A 150 4.11 -13.42 3.21
C VAL A 150 2.71 -12.93 3.61
N PHE A 151 1.69 -13.22 2.81
CA PHE A 151 0.31 -12.84 3.11
C PHE A 151 -0.15 -13.42 4.45
N ASN A 152 -0.05 -14.73 4.64
CA ASN A 152 -0.48 -15.39 5.87
C ASN A 152 0.26 -14.81 7.09
N LYS A 153 1.57 -14.57 6.98
CA LYS A 153 2.34 -14.00 8.08
C LYS A 153 1.98 -12.54 8.38
N LEU A 154 1.70 -11.74 7.36
CA LEU A 154 1.19 -10.38 7.53
C LEU A 154 -0.16 -10.38 8.23
N THR A 155 -1.09 -11.26 7.82
CA THR A 155 -2.41 -11.36 8.45
C THR A 155 -2.32 -11.76 9.92
N GLU A 156 -1.33 -12.56 10.31
CA GLU A 156 -1.11 -12.98 11.70
C GLU A 156 -0.44 -11.90 12.55
N ALA A 157 0.61 -11.26 12.04
CA ALA A 157 1.55 -10.50 12.85
C ALA A 157 1.50 -8.99 12.62
N SER A 158 1.16 -8.54 11.41
CA SER A 158 1.16 -7.11 11.06
C SER A 158 0.18 -6.77 9.91
N PRO A 159 -1.15 -6.93 10.13
CA PRO A 159 -2.17 -6.70 9.11
C PRO A 159 -2.11 -5.32 8.43
N GLN A 160 -1.73 -4.30 9.19
CA GLN A 160 -1.61 -2.91 8.75
C GLN A 160 -0.58 -2.73 7.63
N LEU A 161 0.31 -3.71 7.41
CA LEU A 161 1.31 -3.66 6.36
C LEU A 161 0.83 -4.27 5.03
N LEU A 162 -0.29 -4.99 5.00
CA LEU A 162 -0.84 -5.60 3.78
C LEU A 162 -0.95 -4.64 2.60
N PRO A 163 -1.42 -3.38 2.75
CA PRO A 163 -1.56 -2.45 1.63
C PRO A 163 -0.26 -2.09 0.92
N TYR A 164 0.91 -2.30 1.57
CA TYR A 164 2.21 -1.99 0.96
C TYR A 164 2.75 -3.10 0.06
N PHE A 165 2.10 -4.27 0.06
CA PHE A 165 2.49 -5.40 -0.79
C PHE A 165 1.57 -5.48 -2.00
N ASP A 166 2.18 -5.57 -3.19
CA ASP A 166 1.46 -5.68 -4.46
C ASP A 166 0.91 -7.10 -4.67
N PHE A 167 -0.12 -7.44 -3.91
CA PHE A 167 -0.86 -8.68 -4.09
C PHE A 167 -1.77 -8.55 -5.32
N PRO A 168 -1.73 -9.49 -6.28
CA PRO A 168 -2.65 -9.47 -7.41
C PRO A 168 -4.12 -9.52 -6.94
N ALA A 169 -5.00 -8.76 -7.60
CA ALA A 169 -6.42 -8.73 -7.25
C ALA A 169 -7.04 -10.13 -7.21
N SER A 170 -6.72 -11.00 -8.17
CA SER A 170 -7.20 -12.39 -8.19
C SER A 170 -6.83 -13.20 -6.95
N PHE A 171 -5.63 -12.97 -6.40
CA PHE A 171 -5.18 -13.59 -5.17
C PHE A 171 -5.96 -13.05 -3.97
N LEU A 172 -6.11 -11.73 -3.86
CA LEU A 172 -6.86 -11.10 -2.78
C LEU A 172 -8.35 -11.50 -2.80
N THR A 173 -8.98 -11.61 -3.97
CA THR A 173 -10.37 -12.06 -4.12
C THR A 173 -10.57 -13.51 -3.64
N GLU A 174 -9.55 -14.37 -3.76
CA GLU A 174 -9.59 -15.71 -3.19
C GLU A 174 -9.51 -15.65 -1.65
N LYS A 175 -8.57 -14.86 -1.12
CA LYS A 175 -8.30 -14.79 0.33
C LYS A 175 -9.39 -14.10 1.12
N ILE A 176 -9.98 -13.03 0.59
CA ILE A 176 -10.96 -12.19 1.29
C ILE A 176 -12.16 -13.00 1.82
N LYS A 177 -12.52 -14.11 1.15
CA LYS A 177 -13.62 -14.99 1.55
C LYS A 177 -13.38 -15.72 2.88
N ASN A 178 -12.14 -15.79 3.36
CA ASN A 178 -11.78 -16.46 4.60
C ASN A 178 -11.33 -15.48 5.69
N LEU A 179 -11.39 -14.17 5.42
CA LEU A 179 -11.01 -13.13 6.37
C LEU A 179 -12.24 -12.58 7.10
N ASP A 180 -12.04 -12.16 8.33
CA ASP A 180 -13.05 -11.49 9.15
C ASP A 180 -12.59 -10.11 9.64
N GLY A 181 -13.55 -9.31 10.09
CA GLY A 181 -13.32 -8.02 10.75
C GLY A 181 -12.37 -7.09 9.98
N ILE A 182 -11.32 -6.64 10.67
CA ILE A 182 -10.36 -5.65 10.18
C ILE A 182 -9.56 -6.20 8.98
N LEU A 183 -9.23 -7.50 8.99
CA LEU A 183 -8.48 -8.13 7.90
C LEU A 183 -9.29 -8.13 6.60
N PHE A 184 -10.58 -8.47 6.70
CA PHE A 184 -11.51 -8.36 5.58
C PHE A 184 -11.50 -6.93 5.03
N PHE A 185 -11.63 -5.93 5.90
CA PHE A 185 -11.70 -4.53 5.47
C PHE A 185 -10.41 -4.05 4.79
N ILE A 186 -9.23 -4.35 5.35
CA ILE A 186 -7.95 -3.95 4.76
C ILE A 186 -7.80 -4.52 3.34
N VAL A 187 -8.08 -5.82 3.18
CA VAL A 187 -7.99 -6.49 1.87
C VAL A 187 -9.07 -5.98 0.91
N PHE A 188 -10.28 -5.73 1.41
CA PHE A 188 -11.36 -5.16 0.62
C PHE A 188 -10.98 -3.78 0.07
N SER A 189 -10.46 -2.89 0.90
CA SER A 189 -10.06 -1.56 0.46
C SER A 189 -8.89 -1.58 -0.53
N GLN A 190 -7.94 -2.51 -0.36
CA GLN A 190 -6.87 -2.72 -1.34
C GLN A 190 -7.44 -3.20 -2.68
N LEU A 191 -8.43 -4.10 -2.65
CA LEU A 191 -9.22 -4.52 -3.80
C LEU A 191 -10.11 -3.43 -4.39
N LEU A 192 -10.23 -2.25 -3.78
CA LEU A 192 -10.93 -1.10 -4.37
C LEU A 192 -9.95 -0.04 -4.90
N GLY A 193 -8.63 -0.24 -4.76
CA GLY A 193 -7.64 0.79 -5.11
C GLY A 193 -7.72 2.03 -4.20
N THR A 194 -8.50 1.96 -3.12
CA THR A 194 -8.61 3.02 -2.14
C THR A 194 -7.47 2.89 -1.15
N ASN A 195 -6.62 3.91 -1.06
CA ASN A 195 -5.68 4.01 0.05
C ASN A 195 -6.50 4.11 1.34
N VAL A 196 -6.43 3.09 2.19
CA VAL A 196 -6.91 3.23 3.57
C VAL A 196 -5.90 4.11 4.27
N GLU A 197 -6.18 5.41 4.31
CA GLU A 197 -5.57 6.26 5.32
C GLU A 197 -6.14 5.80 6.67
N LEU A 198 -5.42 4.87 7.30
CA LEU A 198 -5.66 4.38 8.67
C LEU A 198 -5.35 5.50 9.67
N GLU A 199 -5.94 6.70 9.51
CA GLU A 199 -5.76 7.89 10.35
C GLU A 199 -6.11 7.66 11.85
N TYR A 200 -6.45 6.44 12.25
CA TYR A 200 -6.83 6.06 13.62
C TYR A 200 -6.04 4.88 14.24
N TYR A 201 -4.75 4.70 13.93
CA TYR A 201 -3.86 3.79 14.71
C TYR A 201 -2.58 4.47 15.28
N PRO A 202 -2.71 5.54 16.10
CA PRO A 202 -1.67 6.57 16.31
C PRO A 202 -0.49 6.18 17.23
N LYS A 203 -0.03 4.92 17.29
CA LYS A 203 1.10 4.51 18.16
C LYS A 203 2.08 3.49 17.56
N ALA A 204 1.85 2.98 16.36
CA ALA A 204 2.80 2.06 15.70
C ALA A 204 3.87 2.80 14.87
N ILE A 205 3.63 4.07 14.51
CA ILE A 205 4.54 4.86 13.67
C ILE A 205 5.62 5.59 14.49
N ASP A 206 5.40 5.81 15.80
CA ASP A 206 6.42 6.41 16.68
C ASP A 206 7.65 5.49 16.87
N ASN A 207 7.58 4.22 16.48
CA ASN A 207 8.71 3.29 16.47
C ASN A 207 9.40 3.16 15.09
N PHE A 208 9.05 3.99 14.10
CA PHE A 208 9.65 3.96 12.76
C PHE A 208 10.48 5.21 12.40
N ILE A 209 10.81 6.05 13.38
CA ILE A 209 11.79 7.13 13.21
C ILE A 209 13.20 6.54 13.36
N GLU A 210 13.66 5.86 12.32
CA GLU A 210 15.10 5.70 12.02
C GLU A 210 15.39 5.30 10.55
N LEU A 211 14.42 5.45 9.63
CA LEU A 211 14.58 5.09 8.21
C LEU A 211 14.50 6.27 7.23
N GLU A 212 14.71 7.50 7.70
CA GLU A 212 14.72 8.71 6.84
C GLU A 212 15.96 8.87 5.92
N GLU A 213 16.93 7.96 5.95
CA GLU A 213 18.18 8.15 5.19
C GLU A 213 18.28 7.40 3.85
N ASN A 214 17.21 6.75 3.34
CA ASN A 214 17.27 6.11 2.03
C ASN A 214 16.35 6.76 0.96
N PRO A 215 16.89 7.63 0.08
CA PRO A 215 16.14 8.29 -0.99
C PRO A 215 15.45 7.33 -1.98
N GLU A 216 15.96 6.10 -2.15
CA GLU A 216 15.34 5.10 -3.03
C GLU A 216 14.05 4.52 -2.45
N PHE A 217 13.93 4.45 -1.12
CA PHE A 217 12.75 3.97 -0.41
C PHE A 217 11.58 4.96 -0.53
N VAL A 218 11.87 6.26 -0.36
CA VAL A 218 10.88 7.36 -0.53
C VAL A 218 10.42 7.47 -1.98
N GLN A 219 11.28 7.19 -2.96
CA GLN A 219 10.90 7.17 -4.37
C GLN A 219 10.01 5.98 -4.73
N SER A 220 10.26 4.79 -4.18
CA SER A 220 9.41 3.61 -4.38
C SER A 220 8.02 3.80 -3.76
N TYR A 221 7.96 4.39 -2.56
CA TYR A 221 6.70 4.78 -1.89
C TYR A 221 5.87 5.78 -2.72
N LYS A 222 6.51 6.80 -3.30
CA LYS A 222 5.84 7.80 -4.17
C LYS A 222 5.42 7.25 -5.53
N ARG A 223 6.00 6.13 -5.99
CA ARG A 223 5.62 5.45 -7.25
C ARG A 223 4.40 4.53 -7.05
N LEU A 224 4.29 3.86 -5.90
CA LEU A 224 3.16 2.97 -5.57
C LEU A 224 1.88 3.74 -5.21
N ALA A 225 1.99 4.94 -4.65
CA ALA A 225 0.85 5.82 -4.37
C ALA A 225 0.17 6.41 -5.63
N LYS A 226 0.57 5.99 -6.83
CA LYS A 226 0.05 6.46 -8.13
C LYS A 226 -0.46 5.34 -9.05
N THR A 227 -0.57 4.11 -8.54
CA THR A 227 -1.08 3.01 -9.35
C THR A 227 -2.60 3.03 -9.38
N ASP A 228 -3.16 3.58 -10.46
CA ASP A 228 -4.55 3.35 -10.85
C ASP A 228 -4.73 1.85 -11.13
N ILE A 229 -5.36 1.13 -10.20
CA ILE A 229 -5.75 -0.26 -10.42
C ILE A 229 -7.07 -0.23 -11.19
N SER A 230 -6.99 -0.46 -12.50
CA SER A 230 -8.15 -0.79 -13.33
C SER A 230 -8.74 -2.12 -12.88
N PHE A 231 -9.98 -2.11 -12.39
CA PHE A 231 -10.73 -3.34 -12.12
C PHE A 231 -11.24 -3.97 -13.41
N GLN A 232 -11.19 -5.30 -13.49
CA GLN A 232 -12.10 -6.03 -14.37
C GLN A 232 -13.44 -6.16 -13.63
N ASP A 233 -14.52 -5.65 -14.23
CA ASP A 233 -15.89 -5.52 -13.67
C ASP A 233 -16.42 -6.78 -12.97
N HIS A 234 -15.94 -7.97 -13.35
CA HIS A 234 -16.39 -9.22 -12.77
C HIS A 234 -15.92 -9.44 -11.32
N SER A 235 -14.80 -8.83 -10.89
CA SER A 235 -14.25 -9.07 -9.54
C SER A 235 -14.96 -8.29 -8.43
N LEU A 236 -15.40 -7.06 -8.69
CA LEU A 236 -16.04 -6.20 -7.68
C LEU A 236 -17.44 -6.67 -7.31
N LYS A 237 -18.22 -7.08 -8.32
CA LYS A 237 -19.58 -7.57 -8.11
C LYS A 237 -19.60 -8.85 -7.28
N ASP A 238 -18.68 -9.77 -7.54
CA ASP A 238 -18.53 -11.01 -6.76
C ASP A 238 -18.24 -10.73 -5.27
N ILE A 239 -17.46 -9.68 -4.97
CA ILE A 239 -17.15 -9.28 -3.60
C ILE A 239 -18.38 -8.65 -2.93
N VAL A 240 -19.10 -7.79 -3.65
CA VAL A 240 -20.36 -7.21 -3.15
C VAL A 240 -21.38 -8.31 -2.86
N ASP A 241 -21.57 -9.24 -3.79
CA ASP A 241 -22.47 -10.38 -3.61
C ASP A 241 -22.05 -11.24 -2.40
N TYR A 242 -20.75 -11.41 -2.17
CA TYR A 242 -20.23 -12.09 -0.97
C TYR A 242 -20.56 -11.33 0.31
N ILE A 243 -20.37 -10.00 0.34
CA ILE A 243 -20.71 -9.15 1.49
C ILE A 243 -22.19 -9.28 1.82
N GLU A 244 -23.05 -9.17 0.82
CA GLU A 244 -24.51 -9.24 0.98
C GLU A 244 -24.98 -10.62 1.43
N THR A 245 -24.45 -11.68 0.82
CA THR A 245 -24.79 -13.07 1.18
C THR A 245 -24.42 -13.38 2.63
N ASN A 246 -23.28 -12.87 3.09
CA ASN A 246 -22.80 -13.08 4.46
C ASN A 246 -23.25 -11.98 5.44
N LYS A 247 -23.99 -10.97 4.97
CA LYS A 247 -24.51 -9.84 5.76
C LYS A 247 -23.45 -9.08 6.56
N LEU A 248 -22.24 -8.95 6.00
CA LEU A 248 -21.10 -8.34 6.69
C LEU A 248 -21.30 -6.83 6.94
N ASP A 249 -22.24 -6.21 6.24
CA ASP A 249 -22.67 -4.82 6.34
C ASP A 249 -23.66 -4.55 7.49
N THR A 250 -24.31 -5.58 8.05
CA THR A 250 -25.45 -5.41 8.98
C THR A 250 -25.09 -5.43 10.47
N ASP A 251 -23.83 -5.71 10.82
CA ASP A 251 -23.39 -5.73 12.21
C ASP A 251 -23.22 -4.31 12.79
N GLN A 252 -23.30 -4.18 14.11
CA GLN A 252 -23.05 -2.93 14.84
C GLN A 252 -21.56 -2.64 15.07
N ARG A 253 -20.68 -3.55 14.64
CA ARG A 253 -19.23 -3.39 14.72
C ARG A 253 -18.72 -2.24 13.83
N PRO A 254 -17.64 -1.54 14.23
CA PRO A 254 -17.03 -0.48 13.41
C PRO A 254 -16.64 -0.94 11.99
N GLU A 255 -16.18 -2.18 11.84
CA GLU A 255 -15.78 -2.75 10.55
C GLU A 255 -16.97 -2.85 9.60
N SER A 256 -18.15 -3.21 10.12
CA SER A 256 -19.38 -3.24 9.33
C SER A 256 -19.86 -1.85 8.93
N LEU A 257 -19.60 -0.81 9.75
CA LEU A 257 -19.81 0.58 9.30
C LEU A 257 -18.90 0.91 8.12
N LEU A 258 -17.61 0.55 8.17
CA LEU A 258 -16.69 0.81 7.06
C LEU A 258 -17.11 0.09 5.78
N ILE A 259 -17.59 -1.16 5.89
CA ILE A 259 -18.19 -1.90 4.78
C ILE A 259 -19.42 -1.15 4.23
N ARG A 260 -20.33 -0.69 5.11
CA ARG A 260 -21.51 0.09 4.70
C ARG A 260 -21.10 1.34 3.93
N LEU A 261 -20.14 2.12 4.43
CA LEU A 261 -19.66 3.34 3.77
C LEU A 261 -19.16 3.02 2.35
N LYS A 262 -18.32 1.98 2.21
CA LYS A 262 -17.81 1.57 0.90
C LYS A 262 -18.88 1.00 -0.04
N LEU A 263 -19.85 0.23 0.46
CA LEU A 263 -20.97 -0.20 -0.36
C LEU A 263 -21.79 0.99 -0.90
N MET A 264 -21.99 2.02 -0.07
CA MET A 264 -22.73 3.21 -0.47
C MET A 264 -21.98 4.02 -1.54
N GLU A 265 -20.66 4.15 -1.43
CA GLU A 265 -19.82 4.71 -2.50
C GLU A 265 -19.95 3.89 -3.79
N LEU A 266 -19.82 2.56 -3.71
CA LEU A 266 -19.90 1.67 -4.87
C LEU A 266 -21.26 1.77 -5.57
N TYR A 267 -22.37 1.66 -4.85
CA TYR A 267 -23.70 1.76 -5.47
C TYR A 267 -23.96 3.16 -6.04
N GLY A 268 -23.55 4.22 -5.33
CA GLY A 268 -23.88 5.59 -5.71
C GLY A 268 -22.97 6.21 -6.76
N MET A 269 -21.67 5.91 -6.73
CA MET A 269 -20.66 6.60 -7.53
C MET A 269 -20.09 5.73 -8.67
N GLU A 270 -19.92 4.43 -8.43
CA GLU A 270 -19.35 3.50 -9.41
C GLU A 270 -20.44 2.79 -10.24
N PHE A 271 -21.34 2.06 -9.58
CA PHE A 271 -22.41 1.30 -10.24
C PHE A 271 -23.57 2.18 -10.72
N LYS A 272 -23.70 3.39 -10.15
CA LYS A 272 -24.81 4.33 -10.39
C LYS A 272 -26.20 3.70 -10.19
N ASP A 273 -26.30 2.73 -9.28
CA ASP A 273 -27.55 2.06 -8.89
C ASP A 273 -28.18 2.77 -7.69
N PHE A 274 -28.84 3.90 -7.97
CA PHE A 274 -29.51 4.72 -6.95
C PHE A 274 -30.73 4.04 -6.33
N GLU A 275 -31.32 3.05 -6.99
CA GLU A 275 -32.43 2.28 -6.43
C GLU A 275 -31.92 1.39 -5.30
N THR A 276 -30.85 0.63 -5.54
CA THR A 276 -30.21 -0.21 -4.52
C THR A 276 -29.58 0.64 -3.42
N LEU A 277 -28.91 1.75 -3.78
CA LEU A 277 -28.37 2.71 -2.82
C LEU A 277 -29.43 3.18 -1.81
N LEU A 278 -30.60 3.60 -2.30
CA LEU A 278 -31.67 4.11 -1.45
C LEU A 278 -32.29 3.00 -0.59
N LYS A 279 -32.49 1.79 -1.15
CA LYS A 279 -32.94 0.62 -0.39
C LYS A 279 -31.97 0.29 0.75
N LYS A 280 -30.66 0.29 0.48
CA LYS A 280 -29.62 0.05 1.47
C LYS A 280 -29.58 1.13 2.54
N PHE A 281 -29.68 2.40 2.15
CA PHE A 281 -29.76 3.51 3.10
C PHE A 281 -30.91 3.33 4.09
N HIS A 282 -32.13 3.10 3.60
CA HIS A 282 -33.29 2.87 4.46
C HIS A 282 -33.13 1.62 5.33
N HIS A 283 -32.52 0.56 4.79
CA HIS A 283 -32.23 -0.63 5.57
C HIS A 283 -31.29 -0.33 6.74
N TYR A 284 -30.17 0.36 6.48
CA TYR A 284 -29.20 0.74 7.51
C TYR A 284 -29.80 1.71 8.53
N GLN A 285 -30.57 2.70 8.09
CA GLN A 285 -31.27 3.61 9.00
C GLN A 285 -32.20 2.88 9.98
N ALA A 286 -32.85 1.79 9.54
CA ALA A 286 -33.78 1.04 10.36
C ALA A 286 -33.13 -0.09 11.21
N HIS A 287 -32.01 -0.66 10.77
CA HIS A 287 -31.46 -1.90 11.35
C HIS A 287 -29.98 -1.82 11.74
N ALA A 288 -29.25 -0.76 11.34
CA ALA A 288 -27.83 -0.56 11.60
C ALA A 288 -27.53 0.96 11.73
N ASP A 289 -28.11 1.57 12.76
CA ASP A 289 -28.11 3.04 13.00
C ASP A 289 -26.75 3.61 13.42
N PHE A 290 -25.84 2.78 13.94
CA PHE A 290 -24.48 3.20 14.27
C PHE A 290 -23.76 3.81 13.06
N GLY A 291 -23.44 5.11 13.13
CA GLY A 291 -22.74 5.85 12.08
C GLY A 291 -23.59 6.17 10.85
N VAL A 292 -24.92 6.13 10.96
CA VAL A 292 -25.83 6.44 9.84
C VAL A 292 -25.65 7.85 9.29
N GLU A 293 -25.16 8.80 10.09
CA GLU A 293 -24.82 10.15 9.66
C GLU A 293 -23.71 10.16 8.60
N PHE A 294 -22.72 9.27 8.70
CA PHE A 294 -21.67 9.14 7.69
C PHE A 294 -22.22 8.56 6.39
N ILE A 295 -23.11 7.57 6.52
CA ILE A 295 -23.83 6.98 5.39
C ILE A 295 -24.68 8.04 4.69
N GLN A 296 -25.39 8.88 5.46
CA GLN A 296 -26.22 9.97 4.97
C GLN A 296 -25.40 11.02 4.20
N ASN A 297 -24.17 11.29 4.62
CA ASN A 297 -23.26 12.17 3.88
C ASN A 297 -22.86 11.56 2.52
N ILE A 298 -22.51 10.27 2.47
CA ILE A 298 -22.12 9.59 1.22
C ILE A 298 -23.28 9.54 0.23
N ILE A 299 -24.50 9.19 0.66
CA ILE A 299 -25.67 9.20 -0.24
C ILE A 299 -25.98 10.62 -0.73
N SER A 300 -25.85 11.65 0.12
CA SER A 300 -26.02 13.05 -0.29
C SER A 300 -25.00 13.46 -1.35
N GLN A 301 -23.74 13.07 -1.17
CA GLN A 301 -22.67 13.30 -2.14
C GLN A 301 -22.91 12.55 -3.46
N ALA A 302 -23.36 11.29 -3.41
CA ALA A 302 -23.71 10.54 -4.61
C ALA A 302 -24.84 11.22 -5.40
N TYR A 303 -25.85 11.78 -4.72
CA TYR A 303 -26.89 12.58 -5.38
C TYR A 303 -26.37 13.92 -5.90
N CYS A 304 -25.41 14.57 -5.24
CA CYS A 304 -24.71 15.73 -5.79
C CYS A 304 -23.98 15.37 -7.10
N LEU A 305 -23.26 14.25 -7.13
CA LEU A 305 -22.58 13.77 -8.34
C LEU A 305 -23.60 13.48 -9.46
N LYS A 306 -24.69 12.79 -9.15
CA LYS A 306 -25.78 12.53 -10.09
C LYS A 306 -26.38 13.80 -10.66
N ALA A 307 -26.69 14.78 -9.80
CA ALA A 307 -27.24 16.07 -10.21
C ALA A 307 -26.30 16.80 -11.17
N PHE A 308 -24.99 16.74 -10.90
CA PHE A 308 -23.97 17.35 -11.74
C PHE A 308 -23.87 16.64 -13.10
N GLU A 309 -23.71 15.32 -13.13
CA GLU A 309 -23.56 14.53 -14.35
C GLU A 309 -24.81 14.60 -15.25
N GLU A 310 -26.00 14.49 -14.66
CA GLU A 310 -27.28 14.51 -15.40
C GLU A 310 -27.75 15.94 -15.71
N LYS A 311 -27.09 16.97 -15.17
CA LYS A 311 -27.51 18.37 -15.23
C LYS A 311 -28.95 18.59 -14.76
N ASN A 312 -29.38 17.80 -13.77
CA ASN A 312 -30.78 17.70 -13.37
C ASN A 312 -31.04 18.41 -12.03
N LYS A 313 -31.77 19.53 -12.11
CA LYS A 313 -32.11 20.34 -10.93
C LYS A 313 -33.08 19.67 -9.97
N ASP A 314 -33.87 18.71 -10.44
CA ASP A 314 -34.93 18.07 -9.64
C ASP A 314 -34.36 17.09 -8.61
N ILE A 315 -33.04 16.82 -8.66
CA ILE A 315 -32.31 16.02 -7.67
C ILE A 315 -31.95 16.84 -6.42
N PHE A 316 -31.76 18.15 -6.53
CA PHE A 316 -31.34 18.97 -5.39
C PHE A 316 -32.32 18.97 -4.20
N PRO A 317 -33.65 18.93 -4.39
CA PRO A 317 -34.58 18.71 -3.28
C PRO A 317 -34.32 17.41 -2.49
N ILE A 318 -33.82 16.36 -3.14
CA ILE A 318 -33.44 15.09 -2.48
C ILE A 318 -32.19 15.33 -1.64
N VAL A 319 -31.17 16.00 -2.19
CA VAL A 319 -29.95 16.38 -1.45
C VAL A 319 -30.32 17.21 -0.23
N ASP A 320 -31.19 18.22 -0.39
CA ASP A 320 -31.63 19.11 0.69
C ASP A 320 -32.38 18.36 1.79
N ALA A 321 -33.19 17.35 1.43
CA ALA A 321 -33.90 16.50 2.38
C ALA A 321 -32.97 15.53 3.15
N LEU A 322 -31.78 15.26 2.62
CA LEU A 322 -30.76 14.40 3.24
C LEU A 322 -29.74 15.20 4.06
N LEU A 323 -29.86 16.53 4.18
CA LEU A 323 -28.89 17.32 4.95
C LEU A 323 -29.04 17.11 6.45
N LEU A 324 -27.90 17.01 7.13
CA LEU A 324 -27.78 17.03 8.58
C LEU A 324 -27.70 18.48 9.10
N GLU A 325 -27.98 18.69 10.39
CA GLU A 325 -27.83 20.03 11.01
C GLU A 325 -26.39 20.55 10.92
N ASN A 326 -25.41 19.67 11.12
CA ASN A 326 -23.99 19.97 10.96
C ASN A 326 -23.48 19.36 9.66
N ILE A 327 -23.36 20.18 8.61
CA ILE A 327 -22.93 19.72 7.29
C ILE A 327 -21.40 19.67 7.24
N PRO A 328 -20.78 18.51 6.94
CA PRO A 328 -19.34 18.42 6.78
C PRO A 328 -18.84 19.27 5.61
N ILE A 329 -17.61 19.78 5.72
CA ILE A 329 -17.01 20.63 4.67
C ILE A 329 -17.02 19.95 3.30
N LYS A 330 -16.70 18.65 3.24
CA LYS A 330 -16.70 17.87 1.99
C LYS A 330 -18.07 17.88 1.30
N LEU A 331 -19.16 17.70 2.06
CA LEU A 331 -20.52 17.77 1.51
C LEU A 331 -20.87 19.19 1.05
N LEU A 332 -20.45 20.23 1.76
CA LEU A 332 -20.62 21.62 1.29
C LEU A 332 -19.90 21.87 -0.03
N GLN A 333 -18.67 21.35 -0.18
CA GLN A 333 -17.92 21.41 -1.43
C GLN A 333 -18.67 20.68 -2.55
N SER A 334 -19.15 19.46 -2.31
CA SER A 334 -19.95 18.71 -3.28
C SER A 334 -21.22 19.45 -3.70
N MET A 335 -21.91 20.12 -2.77
CA MET A 335 -23.11 20.91 -3.08
C MET A 335 -22.80 22.15 -3.93
N ILE A 336 -21.73 22.89 -3.60
CA ILE A 336 -21.28 24.06 -4.38
C ILE A 336 -20.90 23.64 -5.80
N LEU A 337 -20.07 22.59 -5.92
CA LEU A 337 -19.58 22.12 -7.21
C LEU A 337 -20.71 21.52 -8.06
N SER A 338 -21.57 20.69 -7.47
CA SER A 338 -22.67 20.08 -8.22
C SER A 338 -23.70 21.10 -8.71
N SER A 339 -24.03 22.10 -7.88
CA SER A 339 -25.00 23.13 -8.27
C SER A 339 -24.48 24.10 -9.33
N SER A 340 -23.16 24.14 -9.56
CA SER A 340 -22.56 24.97 -10.61
C SER A 340 -23.05 24.63 -12.02
N VAL A 341 -23.58 23.42 -12.23
CA VAL A 341 -24.15 22.99 -13.51
C VAL A 341 -25.41 23.74 -13.90
N LEU A 342 -26.07 24.38 -12.93
CA LEU A 342 -27.30 25.16 -13.12
C LEU A 342 -27.04 26.67 -13.19
N GLY A 343 -25.79 27.10 -13.07
CA GLY A 343 -25.41 28.51 -12.96
C GLY A 343 -24.72 28.82 -11.64
N THR A 344 -24.57 30.12 -11.34
CA THR A 344 -23.77 30.62 -10.21
C THR A 344 -24.58 30.99 -8.96
N GLU A 345 -25.90 31.10 -9.08
CA GLU A 345 -26.78 31.54 -7.99
C GLU A 345 -26.74 30.60 -6.78
N ARG A 346 -27.10 29.33 -6.97
CA ARG A 346 -27.13 28.33 -5.89
C ARG A 346 -25.76 28.06 -5.24
N PRO A 347 -24.65 27.91 -6.00
CA PRO A 347 -23.31 27.84 -5.39
C PRO A 347 -23.01 29.03 -4.48
N LEU A 348 -23.36 30.24 -4.91
CA LEU A 348 -23.13 31.48 -4.17
C LEU A 348 -24.03 31.57 -2.92
N GLU A 349 -25.28 31.13 -3.00
CA GLU A 349 -26.19 31.03 -1.85
C GLU A 349 -25.63 30.10 -0.77
N ILE A 350 -25.21 28.89 -1.15
CA ILE A 350 -24.60 27.92 -0.24
C ILE A 350 -23.33 28.51 0.38
N TYR A 351 -22.45 29.07 -0.45
CA TYR A 351 -21.21 29.69 0.00
C TYR A 351 -21.48 30.81 1.03
N ASN A 352 -22.36 31.76 0.72
CA ASN A 352 -22.67 32.88 1.59
C ASN A 352 -23.30 32.44 2.91
N LYS A 353 -24.10 31.35 2.90
CA LYS A 353 -24.71 30.79 4.10
C LYS A 353 -23.65 30.26 5.07
N TYR A 354 -22.66 29.51 4.60
CA TYR A 354 -21.76 28.74 5.47
C TYR A 354 -20.35 29.33 5.64
N ILE A 355 -19.92 30.30 4.81
CA ILE A 355 -18.54 30.80 4.84
C ILE A 355 -18.11 31.43 6.18
N GLN A 356 -19.06 31.97 6.96
CA GLN A 356 -18.77 32.53 8.28
C GLN A 356 -18.74 31.48 9.39
N GLU A 357 -19.29 30.29 9.13
CA GLU A 357 -19.39 29.19 10.09
C GLU A 357 -18.20 28.23 10.00
N VAL A 358 -17.53 28.17 8.85
CA VAL A 358 -16.38 27.30 8.64
C VAL A 358 -15.10 27.83 9.30
N SER A 359 -14.34 26.93 9.92
CA SER A 359 -13.07 27.27 10.57
C SER A 359 -11.99 27.70 9.57
N ALA A 360 -11.27 28.77 9.92
CA ALA A 360 -10.04 29.18 9.22
C ALA A 360 -8.78 28.47 9.76
N LYS A 361 -8.90 27.65 10.81
CA LYS A 361 -7.75 26.90 11.35
C LYS A 361 -7.41 25.75 10.40
N PRO A 362 -6.16 25.65 9.90
CA PRO A 362 -5.73 24.50 9.12
C PRO A 362 -5.77 23.21 9.94
N ASN A 363 -6.15 22.12 9.30
CA ASN A 363 -5.97 20.78 9.83
C ASN A 363 -4.46 20.46 9.88
N GLU A 364 -4.00 19.86 10.98
CA GLU A 364 -2.57 19.60 11.24
C GLU A 364 -1.95 18.58 10.28
N TYR A 365 -2.77 17.68 9.71
CA TYR A 365 -2.34 16.62 8.80
C TYR A 365 -2.38 17.07 7.34
N THR A 366 -3.50 17.68 6.92
CA THR A 366 -3.66 18.08 5.51
C THR A 366 -3.06 19.46 5.21
N GLY A 367 -2.82 20.28 6.24
CA GLY A 367 -2.44 21.68 6.07
C GLY A 367 -3.54 22.54 5.44
N ARG A 368 -4.78 22.03 5.33
CA ARG A 368 -5.93 22.72 4.72
C ARG A 368 -6.94 23.11 5.77
N SER A 369 -7.46 24.33 5.69
CA SER A 369 -8.59 24.80 6.50
C SER A 369 -9.92 24.57 5.77
N PRO A 370 -11.03 24.33 6.50
CA PRO A 370 -12.36 24.34 5.92
C PRO A 370 -12.70 25.63 5.15
N PHE A 371 -12.23 26.78 5.64
CA PHE A 371 -12.35 28.06 4.95
C PHE A 371 -11.65 28.05 3.59
N GLY A 372 -10.42 27.55 3.51
CA GLY A 372 -9.68 27.42 2.25
C GLY A 372 -10.33 26.46 1.26
N LEU A 373 -10.82 25.32 1.75
CA LEU A 373 -11.54 24.33 0.95
C LEU A 373 -12.84 24.90 0.33
N LEU A 374 -13.62 25.65 1.12
CA LEU A 374 -14.86 26.25 0.63
C LEU A 374 -14.60 27.35 -0.42
N ASN A 375 -13.56 28.16 -0.23
CA ASN A 375 -13.14 29.17 -1.20
C ASN A 375 -12.63 28.54 -2.51
N GLU A 376 -11.88 27.44 -2.43
CA GLU A 376 -11.46 26.69 -3.60
C GLU A 376 -12.66 26.22 -4.44
N SER A 377 -13.66 25.62 -3.79
CA SER A 377 -14.84 25.09 -4.45
C SER A 377 -15.71 26.17 -5.10
N ILE A 378 -15.91 27.32 -4.46
CA ILE A 378 -16.68 28.41 -5.08
C ILE A 378 -15.94 29.01 -6.27
N ILE A 379 -14.61 29.19 -6.18
CA ILE A 379 -13.79 29.66 -7.32
C ILE A 379 -13.93 28.69 -8.49
N LEU A 380 -13.82 27.39 -8.24
CA LEU A 380 -13.98 26.37 -9.28
C LEU A 380 -15.40 26.38 -9.89
N ALA A 381 -16.44 26.60 -9.09
CA ALA A 381 -17.83 26.72 -9.57
C ALA A 381 -18.05 27.92 -10.50
N PHE A 382 -17.42 29.08 -10.21
CA PHE A 382 -17.48 30.25 -11.09
C PHE A 382 -16.66 30.05 -12.38
N LEU A 383 -15.49 29.43 -12.28
CA LEU A 383 -14.68 29.04 -13.43
C LEU A 383 -15.44 28.06 -14.35
N TYR A 384 -16.20 27.12 -13.78
CA TYR A 384 -17.09 26.24 -14.54
C TYR A 384 -18.22 26.98 -15.28
N ASN A 385 -18.56 28.20 -14.87
CA ASN A 385 -19.54 29.03 -15.55
C ASN A 385 -18.89 30.08 -16.46
N ASN A 386 -17.60 29.93 -16.79
CA ASN A 386 -16.80 30.86 -17.58
C ASN A 386 -16.74 32.28 -16.98
N ASP A 387 -17.00 32.42 -15.68
CA ASP A 387 -16.95 33.70 -14.96
C ASP A 387 -15.59 33.87 -14.26
N ARG A 388 -14.57 34.02 -15.09
CA ARG A 388 -13.18 34.15 -14.66
C ARG A 388 -12.93 35.40 -13.82
N ASP A 389 -13.60 36.51 -14.18
CA ASP A 389 -13.41 37.79 -13.51
C ASP A 389 -13.92 37.73 -12.07
N PHE A 390 -15.10 37.15 -11.85
CA PHE A 390 -15.62 36.97 -10.50
C PHE A 390 -14.80 35.96 -9.69
N ALA A 391 -14.33 34.88 -10.32
CA ALA A 391 -13.42 33.94 -9.68
C ALA A 391 -12.13 34.63 -9.17
N HIS A 392 -11.53 35.54 -9.94
CA HIS A 392 -10.38 36.34 -9.50
C HIS A 392 -10.75 37.29 -8.36
N ILE A 393 -11.92 37.94 -8.41
CA ILE A 393 -12.39 38.82 -7.32
C ILE A 393 -12.49 38.04 -6.00
N ILE A 394 -13.04 36.82 -6.02
CA ILE A 394 -13.10 35.96 -4.83
C ILE A 394 -11.68 35.61 -4.37
N PHE A 395 -10.81 35.19 -5.30
CA PHE A 395 -9.43 34.80 -5.00
C PHE A 395 -8.62 35.95 -4.37
N ASP A 396 -8.73 37.16 -4.90
CA ASP A 396 -8.03 38.34 -4.38
C ASP A 396 -8.55 38.68 -2.99
N LYS A 397 -9.88 38.71 -2.81
CA LYS A 397 -10.52 38.98 -1.52
C LYS A 397 -10.10 37.98 -0.44
N VAL A 398 -10.05 36.69 -0.76
CA VAL A 398 -9.66 35.66 0.21
C VAL A 398 -8.16 35.70 0.50
N SER A 399 -7.32 35.93 -0.50
CA SER A 399 -5.86 36.05 -0.32
C SER A 399 -5.48 37.25 0.55
N MET A 400 -6.22 38.35 0.44
CA MET A 400 -6.02 39.54 1.27
C MET A 400 -6.63 39.43 2.69
N SER A 401 -7.44 38.41 2.97
CA SER A 401 -8.16 38.29 4.24
C SER A 401 -7.26 37.94 5.44
N GLY A 402 -6.05 37.45 5.20
CA GLY A 402 -5.14 36.94 6.24
C GLY A 402 -5.59 35.65 6.92
N LYS A 403 -6.68 35.02 6.44
CA LYS A 403 -7.24 33.78 7.00
C LYS A 403 -6.67 32.50 6.37
N LEU A 404 -5.89 32.62 5.29
CA LEU A 404 -5.27 31.50 4.59
C LEU A 404 -3.76 31.49 4.81
N SER A 405 -3.20 30.29 4.89
CA SER A 405 -1.75 30.09 4.78
C SER A 405 -1.25 30.32 3.35
N GLU A 406 0.03 30.62 3.17
CA GLU A 406 0.64 30.77 1.83
C GLU A 406 0.51 29.49 0.99
N SER A 407 0.63 28.32 1.64
CA SER A 407 0.42 27.02 1.01
C SER A 407 -1.00 26.85 0.48
N GLU A 408 -2.01 27.29 1.22
CA GLU A 408 -3.40 27.23 0.76
C GLU A 408 -3.65 28.17 -0.41
N VAL A 409 -3.13 29.40 -0.36
CA VAL A 409 -3.23 30.36 -1.48
C VAL A 409 -2.60 29.77 -2.75
N ALA A 410 -1.43 29.14 -2.62
CA ALA A 410 -0.77 28.48 -3.74
C ALA A 410 -1.59 27.31 -4.31
N ILE A 411 -2.30 26.55 -3.48
CA ILE A 411 -3.18 25.47 -3.94
C ILE A 411 -4.42 26.01 -4.64
N ILE A 412 -5.12 26.99 -4.07
CA ILE A 412 -6.29 27.62 -4.70
C ILE A 412 -5.91 28.22 -6.06
N LYS A 413 -4.72 28.80 -6.18
CA LYS A 413 -4.21 29.31 -7.46
C LYS A 413 -4.08 28.23 -8.54
N LYS A 414 -3.86 26.96 -8.17
CA LYS A 414 -3.81 25.85 -9.14
C LYS A 414 -5.15 25.59 -9.81
N VAL A 415 -6.27 25.96 -9.20
CA VAL A 415 -7.60 25.84 -9.82
C VAL A 415 -7.68 26.67 -11.11
N PHE A 416 -7.11 27.87 -11.13
CA PHE A 416 -7.02 28.68 -12.36
C PHE A 416 -6.14 28.04 -13.44
N LYS A 417 -5.13 27.26 -13.03
CA LYS A 417 -4.32 26.49 -13.97
C LYS A 417 -5.16 25.38 -14.59
N VAL A 418 -5.91 24.61 -13.80
CA VAL A 418 -6.83 23.58 -14.31
C VAL A 418 -7.83 24.17 -15.31
N TYR A 419 -8.38 25.34 -15.00
CA TYR A 419 -9.24 26.06 -15.92
C TYR A 419 -8.51 26.44 -17.22
N GLY A 420 -7.30 26.99 -17.14
CA GLY A 420 -6.50 27.35 -18.32
C GLY A 420 -6.11 26.13 -19.17
N ASP A 421 -5.70 25.04 -18.54
CA ASP A 421 -5.32 23.77 -19.18
C ASP A 421 -6.52 23.10 -19.88
N ALA A 422 -7.77 23.47 -19.55
CA ALA A 422 -8.96 23.00 -20.24
C ALA A 422 -9.11 23.60 -21.66
N PHE A 423 -8.44 24.71 -21.97
CA PHE A 423 -8.43 25.33 -23.30
C PHE A 423 -7.18 24.90 -24.08
N GLU A 424 -7.35 24.30 -25.26
CA GLU A 424 -6.28 24.15 -26.25
C GLU A 424 -6.12 25.43 -27.10
N GLU A 425 -5.07 25.50 -27.92
CA GLU A 425 -4.84 26.67 -28.79
C GLU A 425 -6.07 26.92 -29.69
N GLU A 426 -6.67 28.12 -29.55
CA GLU A 426 -7.91 28.57 -30.23
C GLU A 426 -9.24 27.96 -29.74
N ASP A 427 -9.25 27.22 -28.63
CA ASP A 427 -10.48 26.64 -28.08
C ASP A 427 -11.50 27.68 -27.62
N ARG A 428 -12.78 27.40 -27.91
CA ARG A 428 -13.91 28.13 -27.32
C ARG A 428 -14.36 27.44 -26.03
N TRP A 429 -15.15 28.16 -25.24
CA TRP A 429 -15.70 27.66 -23.98
C TRP A 429 -16.45 26.34 -24.15
N GLU A 430 -17.17 26.16 -25.27
CA GLU A 430 -17.93 24.96 -25.57
C GLU A 430 -17.04 23.69 -25.69
N SER A 431 -15.77 23.85 -26.05
CA SER A 431 -14.77 22.77 -26.11
C SER A 431 -14.09 22.52 -24.76
N ALA A 432 -13.89 23.57 -23.96
CA ALA A 432 -13.23 23.50 -22.66
C ALA A 432 -14.18 22.99 -21.55
N GLN A 433 -15.46 23.34 -21.61
CA GLN A 433 -16.44 23.00 -20.58
C GLN A 433 -16.56 21.49 -20.31
N PRO A 434 -16.59 20.59 -21.31
CA PRO A 434 -16.64 19.14 -21.05
C PRO A 434 -15.40 18.61 -20.31
N LYS A 435 -14.20 19.14 -20.58
CA LYS A 435 -12.97 18.75 -19.85
C LYS A 435 -13.06 19.15 -18.39
N LEU A 436 -13.50 20.37 -18.13
CA LEU A 436 -13.70 20.88 -16.77
C LEU A 436 -14.87 20.17 -16.06
N HIS A 437 -15.91 19.78 -16.80
CA HIS A 437 -17.00 18.96 -16.29
C HIS A 437 -16.47 17.61 -15.77
N SER A 438 -15.69 16.90 -16.59
CA SER A 438 -15.06 15.63 -16.16
C SER A 438 -14.15 15.81 -14.95
N TYR A 439 -13.37 16.90 -14.90
CA TYR A 439 -12.53 17.22 -13.74
C TYR A 439 -13.37 17.44 -12.48
N ILE A 440 -14.42 18.28 -12.54
CA ILE A 440 -15.29 18.56 -11.39
C ILE A 440 -16.04 17.31 -10.94
N ALA A 441 -16.53 16.48 -11.87
CA ALA A 441 -17.16 15.21 -11.52
C ALA A 441 -16.19 14.30 -10.76
N GLY A 442 -14.92 14.24 -11.17
CA GLY A 442 -13.85 13.55 -10.43
C GLY A 442 -13.64 14.14 -9.03
N VAL A 443 -13.54 15.47 -8.92
CA VAL A 443 -13.41 16.14 -7.61
C VAL A 443 -14.61 15.83 -6.71
N ILE A 444 -15.84 15.88 -7.22
CA ILE A 444 -17.04 15.54 -6.43
C ILE A 444 -17.00 14.08 -5.96
N ARG A 445 -16.48 13.16 -6.79
CA ARG A 445 -16.32 11.74 -6.43
C ARG A 445 -15.26 11.52 -5.33
N ASP A 446 -14.15 12.26 -5.39
CA ASP A 446 -13.00 12.08 -4.50
C ASP A 446 -13.10 12.83 -3.16
N LEU A 447 -14.06 13.76 -3.02
CA LEU A 447 -14.37 14.45 -1.76
C LEU A 447 -14.81 13.47 -0.68
#